data_AF-T0QWF2-F1
#
_entry.id   AF-T0QWF2-F1
#
_cell.length_a   1.000
_cell.length_b   1.000
_cell.length_c   1.000
_cell.angle_alpha   90.00
_cell.angle_beta   90.00
_cell.angle_gamma   90.00
#
_symmetry.space_group_name_H-M   'P 1'
#
loop_
_entity.id
_entity.type
_entity.pdbx_description
1 polymer ?
#
loop_
_entity_poly.entity_id
_entity_poly.type
_entity_poly.pdbx_seq_one_letter_code
_entity_poly.pdbx_strand_id
1 'polypeptide(L)'
;MGAINSVRRLTIQTIGLLEALEPTTAEVALKAEAVDAMQRLVQAKWPHLRLRAFGSSQNGFGGGSSDLDIGLFFDDPAKLAAINWNDRVQILASVAGLLAHPGDLQLEQFIYSARVPLLKFWDTRRKIAIDVTVGNPLALENTRLLRQYGQVDARVRPLVFAVKHWAKQRGINDASNGSLSSYAWIMLVIFYLQTRSTPILPCLPTEASSSLVAACPTPEAMPSRCGHDSVGALLAGFFHFYAWDFDYKSTVVSIRTGAGLPKMGKWGLGLGTWRFSIEDPFDLGHDVGRVIFHPKGQARLNDELRRAATMALVPDGHLDVICAPLEELTCFICNARAHKPRDCPDMWLPPTAATSPVSSSGSASSYGKSTGKPPKVVSIKAATPTAVKNHKFHLESKKRPRRRSKSSPKKKMMLI
;
A
#
# COMPACT_ATOMS: atom_id res chain seq x y z
N MET A 1 22.67 30.59 6.98
CA MET A 1 22.28 30.14 8.33
C MET A 1 20.88 29.50 8.40
N GLY A 2 19.87 29.98 7.66
CA GLY A 2 18.49 29.44 7.71
C GLY A 2 18.34 27.95 7.42
N ALA A 3 18.93 27.44 6.34
CA ALA A 3 18.80 26.02 5.94
C ALA A 3 19.47 25.02 6.89
N ILE A 4 20.54 25.41 7.59
CA ILE A 4 21.21 24.54 8.57
C ILE A 4 20.34 24.41 9.83
N ASN A 5 19.71 25.51 10.24
CA ASN A 5 18.82 25.52 11.41
C ASN A 5 17.53 24.73 11.15
N SER A 6 16.96 24.81 9.93
CA SER A 6 15.76 24.05 9.57
C SER A 6 16.02 22.53 9.57
N VAL A 7 17.13 22.08 8.99
CA VAL A 7 17.51 20.66 8.95
C VAL A 7 17.78 20.08 10.34
N ARG A 8 18.43 20.84 11.23
CA ARG A 8 18.64 20.42 12.63
C ARG A 8 17.31 20.26 13.36
N ARG A 9 16.38 21.19 13.16
CA ARG A 9 15.03 21.13 13.75
C ARG A 9 14.26 19.91 13.25
N LEU A 10 14.23 19.69 11.93
CA LEU A 10 13.59 18.51 11.33
C LEU A 10 14.18 17.21 11.88
N THR A 11 15.49 17.17 12.14
CA THR A 11 16.13 16.00 12.76
C THR A 11 15.53 15.70 14.14
N ILE A 12 15.46 16.71 15.02
CA ILE A 12 14.90 16.56 16.37
C ILE A 12 13.44 16.13 16.30
N GLN A 13 12.62 16.81 15.49
CA GLN A 13 11.20 16.50 15.35
C GLN A 13 10.95 15.10 14.76
N THR A 14 11.79 14.66 13.82
CA THR A 14 11.66 13.33 13.20
C THR A 14 12.01 12.22 14.18
N ILE A 15 13.03 12.41 15.02
CA ILE A 15 13.38 11.46 16.09
C ILE A 15 12.27 11.44 17.15
N GLY A 16 11.80 12.60 17.63
CA GLY A 16 10.70 12.66 18.59
C GLY A 16 9.41 12.05 18.05
N LEU A 17 9.14 12.16 16.76
CA LEU A 17 8.01 11.49 16.12
C LEU A 17 8.14 9.96 16.14
N LEU A 18 9.36 9.42 15.93
CA LEU A 18 9.60 7.98 16.05
C LEU A 18 9.32 7.52 17.49
N GLU A 19 9.90 8.19 18.48
CA GLU A 19 9.72 7.86 19.91
C GLU A 19 8.24 7.91 20.32
N ALA A 20 7.48 8.87 19.80
CA ALA A 20 6.06 9.03 20.09
C ALA A 20 5.15 7.99 19.41
N LEU A 21 5.59 7.40 18.29
CA LEU A 21 4.76 6.50 17.49
C LEU A 21 5.17 5.04 17.59
N GLU A 22 6.43 4.74 17.92
CA GLU A 22 6.90 3.36 17.98
C GLU A 22 6.17 2.56 19.08
N PRO A 23 5.90 1.27 18.84
CA PRO A 23 5.13 0.48 19.78
C PRO A 23 5.91 0.27 21.07
N THR A 24 5.23 0.47 22.19
CA THR A 24 5.75 0.11 23.51
C THR A 24 5.91 -1.41 23.64
N THR A 25 6.75 -1.85 24.57
CA THR A 25 6.92 -3.29 24.87
C THR A 25 5.59 -3.96 25.23
N ALA A 26 4.70 -3.25 25.91
CA ALA A 26 3.36 -3.73 26.26
C ALA A 26 2.49 -3.94 25.01
N GLU A 27 2.47 -2.99 24.08
CA GLU A 27 1.71 -3.13 22.82
C GLU A 27 2.24 -4.29 21.95
N VAL A 28 3.57 -4.46 21.90
CA VAL A 28 4.19 -5.61 21.21
C VAL A 28 3.76 -6.92 21.86
N ALA A 29 3.77 -7.00 23.20
CA ALA A 29 3.34 -8.18 23.95
C ALA A 29 1.86 -8.51 23.71
N LEU A 30 0.97 -7.50 23.76
CA LEU A 30 -0.46 -7.69 23.47
C LEU A 30 -0.70 -8.23 22.07
N LYS A 31 0.04 -7.74 21.05
CA LYS A 31 -0.04 -8.28 19.69
C LYS A 31 0.43 -9.73 19.62
N ALA A 32 1.51 -10.09 20.30
CA ALA A 32 1.99 -11.47 20.36
C ALA A 32 0.96 -12.40 21.03
N GLU A 33 0.38 -11.98 22.16
CA GLU A 33 -0.67 -12.72 22.85
C GLU A 33 -1.93 -12.92 21.99
N ALA A 34 -2.30 -11.92 21.18
CA ALA A 34 -3.42 -12.03 20.24
C ALA A 34 -3.17 -13.13 19.21
N VAL A 35 -1.96 -13.16 18.61
CA VAL A 35 -1.55 -14.22 17.67
C VAL A 35 -1.61 -15.58 18.35
N ASP A 36 -1.07 -15.73 19.56
CA ASP A 36 -1.05 -17.00 20.29
C ASP A 36 -2.47 -17.48 20.65
N ALA A 37 -3.36 -16.57 21.04
CA ALA A 37 -4.75 -16.88 21.33
C ALA A 37 -5.48 -17.37 20.08
N MET A 38 -5.35 -16.66 18.96
CA MET A 38 -5.94 -17.06 17.68
C MET A 38 -5.34 -18.37 17.17
N GLN A 39 -4.03 -18.57 17.37
CA GLN A 39 -3.30 -19.78 16.95
C GLN A 39 -3.86 -21.01 17.66
N ARG A 40 -4.12 -20.94 18.97
CA ARG A 40 -4.73 -22.04 19.74
C ARG A 40 -6.12 -22.40 19.22
N LEU A 41 -6.96 -21.40 18.94
CA LEU A 41 -8.32 -21.64 18.39
C LEU A 41 -8.26 -22.30 17.02
N VAL A 42 -7.43 -21.78 16.12
CA VAL A 42 -7.26 -22.32 14.76
C VAL A 42 -6.70 -23.75 14.80
N GLN A 43 -5.67 -24.01 15.62
CA GLN A 43 -5.07 -25.34 15.72
C GLN A 43 -5.97 -26.39 16.37
N ALA A 44 -6.85 -25.99 17.30
CA ALA A 44 -7.82 -26.92 17.89
C ALA A 44 -8.74 -27.55 16.82
N LYS A 45 -9.05 -26.81 15.74
CA LYS A 45 -9.81 -27.32 14.60
C LYS A 45 -8.93 -27.86 13.48
N TRP A 46 -7.80 -27.22 13.22
CA TRP A 46 -6.88 -27.54 12.12
C TRP A 46 -5.42 -27.59 12.59
N PRO A 47 -4.95 -28.75 13.08
CA PRO A 47 -3.62 -28.89 13.68
C PRO A 47 -2.45 -28.52 12.76
N HIS A 48 -2.65 -28.55 11.43
CA HIS A 48 -1.61 -28.25 10.44
C HIS A 48 -1.55 -26.77 9.99
N LEU A 49 -2.39 -25.91 10.57
CA LEU A 49 -2.37 -24.48 10.28
C LEU A 49 -1.51 -23.72 11.29
N ARG A 50 -0.79 -22.72 10.80
CA ARG A 50 0.03 -21.80 11.59
C ARG A 50 -0.35 -20.37 11.27
N LEU A 51 -0.53 -19.56 12.30
CA LEU A 51 -0.69 -18.12 12.20
C LEU A 51 0.69 -17.48 12.33
N ARG A 52 1.01 -16.57 11.41
CA ARG A 52 2.22 -15.75 11.49
C ARG A 52 1.83 -14.30 11.32
N ALA A 53 2.22 -13.47 12.29
CA ALA A 53 2.17 -12.04 12.10
C ALA A 53 3.17 -11.61 11.01
N PHE A 54 2.82 -10.60 10.23
CA PHE A 54 3.69 -10.01 9.22
C PHE A 54 3.45 -8.50 9.12
N GLY A 55 4.01 -7.85 8.10
CA GLY A 55 3.69 -6.47 7.80
C GLY A 55 4.25 -5.50 8.84
N SER A 56 3.52 -4.43 9.11
CA SER A 56 4.02 -3.30 9.92
C SER A 56 4.33 -3.70 11.38
N SER A 57 3.57 -4.65 11.92
CA SER A 57 3.77 -5.18 13.28
C SER A 57 5.04 -6.01 13.43
N GLN A 58 5.70 -6.39 12.33
CA GLN A 58 6.90 -7.22 12.34
C GLN A 58 8.08 -6.60 11.58
N ASN A 59 7.88 -5.68 10.63
CA ASN A 59 8.99 -5.14 9.84
C ASN A 59 9.80 -4.02 10.52
N GLY A 60 9.48 -3.65 11.76
CA GLY A 60 10.17 -2.57 12.50
C GLY A 60 9.74 -1.14 12.12
N PHE A 61 8.74 -1.01 11.25
CA PHE A 61 8.20 0.28 10.78
C PHE A 61 6.74 0.50 11.15
N GLY A 62 6.11 -0.37 11.95
CA GLY A 62 4.77 -0.16 12.51
C GLY A 62 4.82 0.71 13.76
N GLY A 63 3.82 1.57 13.94
CA GLY A 63 3.59 2.26 15.21
C GLY A 63 2.67 1.48 16.16
N GLY A 64 2.54 1.94 17.41
CA GLY A 64 1.71 1.31 18.46
C GLY A 64 0.30 0.98 18.00
N SER A 65 -0.39 1.96 17.43
CA SER A 65 -1.77 1.84 16.93
C SER A 65 -1.91 1.16 15.56
N SER A 66 -0.87 0.54 15.01
CA SER A 66 -0.95 -0.11 13.69
C SER A 66 -1.71 -1.44 13.79
N ASP A 67 -2.44 -1.77 12.73
CA ASP A 67 -3.13 -3.05 12.61
C ASP A 67 -2.16 -4.24 12.72
N LEU A 68 -2.68 -5.36 13.22
CA LEU A 68 -1.97 -6.63 13.29
C LEU A 68 -2.33 -7.48 12.06
N ASP A 69 -1.41 -7.53 11.08
CA ASP A 69 -1.54 -8.39 9.91
C ASP A 69 -1.15 -9.83 10.25
N ILE A 70 -2.06 -10.79 10.05
CA ILE A 70 -1.86 -12.22 10.31
C ILE A 70 -2.10 -13.04 9.04
N GLY A 71 -1.15 -13.91 8.70
CA GLY A 71 -1.28 -14.88 7.62
C GLY A 71 -1.53 -16.29 8.15
N LEU A 72 -2.45 -17.02 7.51
CA LEU A 72 -2.68 -18.44 7.70
C LEU A 72 -1.76 -19.25 6.77
N PHE A 73 -0.87 -20.06 7.34
CA PHE A 73 0.08 -20.90 6.63
C PHE A 73 -0.20 -22.37 6.93
N PHE A 74 0.13 -23.24 5.96
CA PHE A 74 0.10 -24.68 6.12
C PHE A 74 1.49 -25.16 6.47
N ASP A 75 1.60 -26.22 7.27
CA ASP A 75 2.88 -26.88 7.56
C ASP A 75 3.62 -27.31 6.28
N ASP A 76 2.86 -27.68 5.24
CA ASP A 76 3.37 -27.99 3.90
C ASP A 76 3.22 -26.77 2.97
N PRO A 77 4.33 -26.13 2.55
CA PRO A 77 4.30 -24.99 1.63
C PRO A 77 3.68 -25.31 0.27
N ALA A 78 3.76 -26.57 -0.20
CA ALA A 78 3.19 -26.97 -1.49
C ALA A 78 1.66 -26.85 -1.47
N LYS A 79 1.02 -27.10 -0.33
CA LYS A 79 -0.43 -26.89 -0.16
C LYS A 79 -0.79 -25.43 -0.34
N LEU A 80 0.00 -24.52 0.25
CA LEU A 80 -0.27 -23.08 0.13
C LEU A 80 -0.17 -22.59 -1.32
N ALA A 81 0.76 -23.15 -2.10
CA ALA A 81 0.93 -22.84 -3.51
C ALA A 81 -0.21 -23.36 -4.40
N ALA A 82 -0.85 -24.47 -4.02
CA ALA A 82 -1.96 -25.07 -4.76
C ALA A 82 -3.32 -24.39 -4.52
N ILE A 83 -3.44 -23.54 -3.49
CA ILE A 83 -4.70 -22.89 -3.11
C ILE A 83 -5.08 -21.80 -4.11
N ASN A 84 -6.21 -21.99 -4.80
CA ASN A 84 -6.78 -21.00 -5.69
C ASN A 84 -7.58 -19.92 -4.93
N TRP A 85 -8.08 -18.90 -5.63
CA TRP A 85 -8.81 -17.79 -5.01
C TRP A 85 -10.10 -18.24 -4.28
N ASN A 86 -10.87 -19.17 -4.85
CA ASN A 86 -12.09 -19.68 -4.22
C ASN A 86 -11.77 -20.43 -2.92
N ASP A 87 -10.71 -21.24 -2.93
CA ASP A 87 -10.23 -21.95 -1.73
C ASP A 87 -9.85 -20.94 -0.63
N ARG A 88 -9.17 -19.84 -0.99
CA ARG A 88 -8.83 -18.77 -0.02
C ARG A 88 -10.07 -18.20 0.64
N VAL A 89 -11.10 -17.88 -0.15
CA VAL A 89 -12.37 -17.32 0.36
C VAL A 89 -13.07 -18.33 1.28
N GLN A 90 -13.11 -19.62 0.90
CA GLN A 90 -13.72 -20.67 1.72
C GLN A 90 -12.97 -20.93 3.04
N ILE A 91 -11.64 -20.93 3.00
CA ILE A 91 -10.79 -21.04 4.20
C ILE A 91 -11.07 -19.86 5.12
N LEU A 92 -11.08 -18.62 4.60
CA LEU A 92 -11.37 -17.44 5.40
C LEU A 92 -12.79 -17.47 5.98
N ALA A 93 -13.81 -17.87 5.20
CA ALA A 93 -15.16 -18.02 5.72
C ALA A 93 -15.22 -19.03 6.88
N SER A 94 -14.46 -20.12 6.79
CA SER A 94 -14.37 -21.14 7.84
C SER A 94 -13.65 -20.63 9.09
N VAL A 95 -12.56 -19.86 8.90
CA VAL A 95 -11.81 -19.20 9.99
C VAL A 95 -12.65 -18.13 10.67
N ALA A 96 -13.43 -17.36 9.89
CA ALA A 96 -14.35 -16.35 10.40
C ALA A 96 -15.35 -16.95 11.39
N GLY A 97 -16.02 -18.05 11.01
CA GLY A 97 -16.96 -18.73 11.90
C GLY A 97 -16.31 -19.35 13.14
N LEU A 98 -15.04 -19.75 13.07
CA LEU A 98 -14.29 -20.28 14.22
C LEU A 98 -13.87 -19.17 15.19
N LEU A 99 -13.28 -18.09 14.67
CA LEU A 99 -12.72 -17.01 15.49
C LEU A 99 -13.80 -16.09 16.05
N ALA A 100 -14.93 -15.92 15.36
CA ALA A 100 -16.07 -15.16 15.88
C ALA A 100 -16.82 -15.87 17.03
N HIS A 101 -16.49 -17.14 17.30
CA HIS A 101 -17.05 -17.94 18.40
C HIS A 101 -15.93 -18.30 19.40
N PRO A 102 -15.32 -17.29 20.05
CA PRO A 102 -15.72 -16.80 21.39
C PRO A 102 -15.62 -15.26 21.55
N GLY A 103 -16.26 -14.70 22.58
CA GLY A 103 -16.68 -13.28 22.68
C GLY A 103 -15.63 -12.16 22.63
N ASP A 104 -14.33 -12.44 22.58
CA ASP A 104 -13.30 -11.39 22.57
C ASP A 104 -12.97 -10.88 21.15
N LEU A 105 -13.17 -11.69 20.10
CA LEU A 105 -12.84 -11.35 18.70
C LEU A 105 -14.12 -11.07 17.89
N GLN A 106 -14.31 -9.82 17.50
CA GLN A 106 -15.46 -9.40 16.70
C GLN A 106 -15.07 -9.29 15.23
N LEU A 107 -15.76 -10.04 14.36
CA LEU A 107 -15.58 -9.88 12.91
C LEU A 107 -16.28 -8.60 12.45
N GLU A 108 -15.51 -7.59 12.06
CA GLU A 108 -16.03 -6.32 11.57
C GLU A 108 -16.37 -6.38 10.07
N GLN A 109 -15.50 -7.03 9.28
CA GLN A 109 -15.67 -7.07 7.83
C GLN A 109 -15.03 -8.31 7.20
N PHE A 110 -15.66 -8.85 6.16
CA PHE A 110 -15.03 -9.81 5.24
C PHE A 110 -14.87 -9.15 3.87
N ILE A 111 -13.62 -8.78 3.52
CA ILE A 111 -13.27 -8.20 2.23
C ILE A 111 -12.87 -9.34 1.29
N TYR A 112 -13.85 -9.95 0.64
CA TYR A 112 -13.61 -11.08 -0.27
C TYR A 112 -13.24 -10.65 -1.70
N SER A 113 -13.70 -9.49 -2.17
CA SER A 113 -13.53 -9.04 -3.56
C SER A 113 -12.16 -8.41 -3.89
N ALA A 114 -11.28 -8.27 -2.90
CA ALA A 114 -9.94 -7.73 -3.10
C ALA A 114 -9.02 -8.75 -3.80
N ARG A 115 -7.89 -8.26 -4.35
CA ARG A 115 -6.83 -9.12 -4.91
C ARG A 115 -6.34 -10.15 -3.89
N VAL A 116 -6.24 -9.73 -2.63
CA VAL A 116 -5.95 -10.59 -1.48
C VAL A 116 -7.17 -10.52 -0.57
N PRO A 117 -8.03 -11.55 -0.56
CA PRO A 117 -9.16 -11.62 0.37
C PRO A 117 -8.67 -11.58 1.83
N LEU A 118 -9.38 -10.85 2.68
CA LEU A 118 -9.01 -10.71 4.09
C LEU A 118 -10.23 -10.54 5.01
N LEU A 119 -10.05 -10.90 6.27
CA LEU A 119 -11.00 -10.66 7.37
C LEU A 119 -10.47 -9.54 8.25
N LYS A 120 -11.35 -8.63 8.66
CA LYS A 120 -11.06 -7.59 9.64
C LYS A 120 -11.71 -7.95 10.96
N PHE A 121 -10.91 -8.06 12.01
CA PHE A 121 -11.35 -8.34 13.36
C PHE A 121 -10.99 -7.20 14.30
N TRP A 122 -11.82 -7.04 15.33
CA TRP A 122 -11.52 -6.25 16.50
C TRP A 122 -11.35 -7.17 17.72
N ASP A 123 -10.15 -7.20 18.30
CA ASP A 123 -9.91 -7.82 19.61
C ASP A 123 -10.37 -6.85 20.70
N THR A 124 -11.56 -7.09 21.23
CA THR A 124 -12.19 -6.24 22.25
C THR A 124 -11.46 -6.24 23.58
N ARG A 125 -10.73 -7.33 23.89
CA ARG A 125 -9.97 -7.48 25.14
C ARG A 125 -8.67 -6.69 25.08
N ARG A 126 -7.93 -6.81 23.97
CA ARG A 126 -6.61 -6.19 23.79
C ARG A 126 -6.65 -4.83 23.09
N LYS A 127 -7.80 -4.46 22.53
CA LYS A 127 -8.03 -3.22 21.75
C LYS A 127 -7.14 -3.14 20.51
N ILE A 128 -7.07 -4.24 19.75
CA ILE A 128 -6.23 -4.36 18.55
C ILE A 128 -7.11 -4.68 17.33
N ALA A 129 -6.91 -3.92 16.25
CA ALA A 129 -7.45 -4.26 14.94
C ALA A 129 -6.55 -5.32 14.27
N ILE A 130 -7.16 -6.38 13.72
CA ILE A 130 -6.46 -7.55 13.20
C ILE A 130 -6.97 -7.86 11.79
N ASP A 131 -6.06 -7.87 10.82
CA ASP A 131 -6.33 -8.25 9.44
C ASP A 131 -5.82 -9.68 9.20
N VAL A 132 -6.72 -10.63 8.89
CA VAL A 132 -6.39 -12.04 8.67
C VAL A 132 -6.52 -12.41 7.20
N THR A 133 -5.45 -12.99 6.63
CA THR A 133 -5.39 -13.45 5.24
C THR A 133 -4.96 -14.91 5.16
N VAL A 134 -5.25 -15.58 4.04
CA VAL A 134 -4.48 -16.79 3.69
C VAL A 134 -3.09 -16.35 3.27
N GLY A 135 -2.08 -16.89 3.94
CA GLY A 135 -0.70 -16.42 3.88
C GLY A 135 -0.12 -16.38 2.47
N ASN A 136 0.90 -15.54 2.32
CA ASN A 136 1.77 -15.48 1.17
C ASN A 136 3.21 -15.53 1.68
N PRO A 137 4.03 -16.55 1.33
CA PRO A 137 5.42 -16.61 1.76
C PRO A 137 6.21 -15.35 1.42
N LEU A 138 5.92 -14.72 0.27
CA LEU A 138 6.57 -13.47 -0.15
C LEU A 138 6.28 -12.30 0.80
N ALA A 139 5.13 -12.29 1.49
CA ALA A 139 4.83 -11.27 2.48
C ALA A 139 5.72 -11.41 3.74
N LEU A 140 6.11 -12.64 4.10
CA LEU A 140 7.05 -12.89 5.19
C LEU A 140 8.46 -12.44 4.79
N GLU A 141 8.90 -12.76 3.57
CA GLU A 141 10.20 -12.34 3.06
C GLU A 141 10.29 -10.81 2.94
N ASN A 142 9.25 -10.15 2.41
CA ASN A 142 9.16 -8.69 2.41
C ASN A 142 9.26 -8.10 3.82
N THR A 143 8.54 -8.69 4.78
CA THR A 143 8.58 -8.25 6.19
C THR A 143 9.99 -8.38 6.77
N ARG A 144 10.68 -9.49 6.48
CA ARG A 144 12.05 -9.76 6.93
C ARG A 144 13.04 -8.80 6.30
N LEU A 145 12.98 -8.61 4.98
CA LEU A 145 13.86 -7.71 4.23
C LEU A 145 13.76 -6.28 4.77
N LEU A 146 12.52 -5.79 4.96
CA LEU A 146 12.28 -4.46 5.52
C LEU A 146 12.80 -4.32 6.95
N ARG A 147 12.64 -5.36 7.79
CA ARG A 147 13.23 -5.38 9.14
C ARG A 147 14.74 -5.24 9.09
N GLN A 148 15.41 -5.95 8.19
CA GLN A 148 16.87 -5.87 8.03
C GLN A 148 17.30 -4.46 7.60
N TYR A 149 16.63 -3.85 6.62
CA TYR A 149 16.92 -2.47 6.23
C TYR A 149 16.79 -1.48 7.40
N GLY A 150 15.78 -1.65 8.25
CA GLY A 150 15.61 -0.84 9.46
C GLY A 150 16.71 -1.00 10.52
N GLN A 151 17.54 -2.04 10.42
CA GLN A 151 18.64 -2.35 11.33
C GLN A 151 20.02 -1.96 10.78
N VAL A 152 20.14 -1.63 9.48
CA VAL A 152 21.42 -1.28 8.85
C VAL A 152 21.96 0.06 9.34
N ASP A 153 21.11 1.08 9.44
CA ASP A 153 21.51 2.43 9.86
C ASP A 153 20.43 3.06 10.73
N ALA A 154 20.84 3.68 11.84
CA ALA A 154 19.94 4.26 12.84
C ALA A 154 19.01 5.36 12.28
N ARG A 155 19.37 5.98 11.14
CA ARG A 155 18.58 7.05 10.49
C ARG A 155 17.40 6.52 9.68
N VAL A 156 17.39 5.23 9.34
CA VAL A 156 16.35 4.62 8.48
C VAL A 156 14.99 4.67 9.15
N ARG A 157 14.89 4.19 10.40
CA ARG A 157 13.62 4.14 11.13
C ARG A 157 12.99 5.54 11.31
N PRO A 158 13.70 6.55 11.84
CA PRO A 158 13.16 7.90 11.93
C PRO A 158 12.65 8.44 10.58
N LEU A 159 13.45 8.29 9.51
CA LEU A 159 13.07 8.76 8.17
C LEU A 159 11.81 8.08 7.64
N VAL A 160 11.71 6.75 7.78
CA VAL A 160 10.53 5.98 7.38
C VAL A 160 9.29 6.42 8.15
N PHE A 161 9.39 6.61 9.47
CA PHE A 161 8.27 7.06 10.29
C PHE A 161 7.79 8.46 9.88
N ALA A 162 8.70 9.41 9.65
CA ALA A 162 8.33 10.75 9.17
C ALA A 162 7.63 10.69 7.81
N VAL A 163 8.18 9.98 6.82
CA VAL A 163 7.56 9.87 5.49
C VAL A 163 6.20 9.18 5.56
N LYS A 164 6.06 8.09 6.34
CA LYS A 164 4.77 7.41 6.52
C LYS A 164 3.74 8.31 7.19
N HIS A 165 4.14 9.01 8.25
CA HIS A 165 3.27 9.92 8.98
C HIS A 165 2.80 11.05 8.08
N TRP A 166 3.73 11.73 7.40
CA TRP A 166 3.43 12.74 6.40
C TRP A 166 2.44 12.22 5.35
N ALA A 167 2.74 11.09 4.70
CA ALA A 167 1.88 10.55 3.66
C ALA A 167 0.47 10.22 4.17
N LYS A 168 0.36 9.74 5.42
CA LYS A 168 -0.93 9.48 6.08
C LYS A 168 -1.70 10.78 6.32
N GLN A 169 -1.08 11.79 6.92
CA GLN A 169 -1.74 13.07 7.21
C GLN A 169 -2.17 13.80 5.94
N ARG A 170 -1.42 13.63 4.86
CA ARG A 170 -1.70 14.24 3.54
C ARG A 170 -2.64 13.41 2.67
N GLY A 171 -3.14 12.29 3.18
CA GLY A 171 -4.13 11.48 2.47
C GLY A 171 -3.61 10.80 1.20
N ILE A 172 -2.31 10.50 1.16
CA ILE A 172 -1.61 9.83 0.05
C ILE A 172 -1.00 8.48 0.47
N ASN A 173 -1.54 7.88 1.55
CA ASN A 173 -1.19 6.57 2.11
C ASN A 173 -2.42 5.65 2.20
N ASP A 174 -3.13 5.48 1.08
CA ASP A 174 -4.32 4.64 0.94
C ASP A 174 -4.37 3.98 -0.46
N ALA A 175 -3.81 2.77 -0.51
CA ALA A 175 -3.80 1.94 -1.71
C ALA A 175 -5.18 1.49 -2.18
N SER A 176 -6.16 1.39 -1.27
CA SER A 176 -7.51 1.00 -1.64
C SER A 176 -8.22 2.06 -2.48
N ASN A 177 -7.79 3.33 -2.34
CA ASN A 177 -8.38 4.51 -2.96
C ASN A 177 -7.44 5.26 -3.92
N GLY A 178 -6.39 4.61 -4.42
CA GLY A 178 -5.65 5.12 -5.57
C GLY A 178 -4.36 5.88 -5.25
N SER A 179 -3.89 5.83 -4.00
CA SER A 179 -2.58 6.37 -3.60
C SER A 179 -1.62 5.25 -3.18
N LEU A 180 -0.39 5.57 -2.81
CA LEU A 180 0.59 4.55 -2.44
C LEU A 180 0.26 3.91 -1.07
N SER A 181 0.69 2.67 -0.86
CA SER A 181 0.63 2.03 0.46
C SER A 181 1.83 2.43 1.32
N SER A 182 1.76 2.15 2.62
CA SER A 182 2.92 2.29 3.51
C SER A 182 4.11 1.45 3.04
N TYR A 183 3.86 0.26 2.49
CA TYR A 183 4.90 -0.58 1.90
C TYR A 183 5.61 0.10 0.73
N ALA A 184 4.85 0.72 -0.18
CA ALA A 184 5.41 1.50 -1.28
C ALA A 184 6.26 2.69 -0.80
N TRP A 185 5.77 3.46 0.17
CA TRP A 185 6.54 4.57 0.74
C TRP A 185 7.86 4.11 1.40
N ILE A 186 7.85 2.98 2.10
CA ILE A 186 9.09 2.40 2.67
C ILE A 186 10.08 2.04 1.56
N MET A 187 9.64 1.44 0.46
CA MET A 187 10.50 1.12 -0.68
C MET A 187 11.09 2.37 -1.34
N LEU A 188 10.31 3.46 -1.45
CA LEU A 188 10.82 4.74 -1.93
C LEU A 188 11.92 5.28 -1.02
N VAL A 189 11.75 5.20 0.31
CA VAL A 189 12.79 5.63 1.26
C VAL A 189 14.05 4.78 1.12
N ILE A 190 13.93 3.46 1.04
CA ILE A 190 15.08 2.56 0.89
C ILE A 190 15.83 2.87 -0.41
N PHE A 191 15.12 2.98 -1.53
CA PHE A 191 15.71 3.29 -2.83
C PHE A 191 16.43 4.65 -2.82
N TYR A 192 15.82 5.67 -2.22
CA TYR A 192 16.45 6.98 -2.06
C TYR A 192 17.79 6.86 -1.31
N LEU A 193 17.83 6.08 -0.22
CA LEU A 193 19.05 5.89 0.58
C LEU A 193 20.11 5.03 -0.13
N GLN A 194 19.71 4.13 -1.03
CA GLN A 194 20.61 3.32 -1.87
C GLN A 194 21.23 4.13 -3.01
N THR A 195 20.47 5.05 -3.61
CA THR A 195 20.85 5.76 -4.86
C THR A 195 21.48 7.13 -4.64
N ARG A 196 21.76 7.50 -3.38
CA ARG A 196 22.49 8.74 -3.07
C ARG A 196 23.89 8.71 -3.72
N SER A 197 24.44 9.89 -3.97
CA SER A 197 25.85 10.05 -4.36
C SER A 197 26.81 9.37 -3.37
N THR A 198 26.43 9.36 -2.10
CA THR A 198 27.06 8.59 -1.03
C THR A 198 26.02 7.65 -0.43
N PRO A 199 25.93 6.39 -0.90
CA PRO A 199 24.92 5.44 -0.45
C PRO A 199 24.96 5.23 1.06
N ILE A 200 23.78 5.22 1.69
CA ILE A 200 23.62 4.92 3.12
C ILE A 200 23.20 3.46 3.30
N LEU A 201 22.37 2.95 2.40
CA LEU A 201 21.92 1.56 2.42
C LEU A 201 22.58 0.75 1.31
N PRO A 202 23.00 -0.49 1.58
CA PRO A 202 23.42 -1.43 0.55
C PRO A 202 22.20 -2.02 -0.18
N CYS A 203 22.44 -2.80 -1.23
CA CYS A 203 21.45 -3.73 -1.78
C CYS A 203 21.50 -5.03 -0.98
N LEU A 204 20.51 -5.30 -0.15
CA LEU A 204 20.43 -6.56 0.59
C LEU A 204 20.03 -7.72 -0.34
N PRO A 205 20.55 -8.94 -0.11
CA PRO A 205 20.24 -10.09 -0.94
C PRO A 205 18.76 -10.48 -0.83
N THR A 206 18.15 -10.81 -1.98
CA THR A 206 16.75 -11.28 -2.09
C THR A 206 16.64 -12.78 -2.37
N GLU A 207 17.76 -13.51 -2.39
CA GLU A 207 17.78 -14.96 -2.56
C GLU A 207 17.59 -15.65 -1.20
N ALA A 208 16.67 -16.61 -1.13
CA ALA A 208 16.38 -17.42 0.04
C ALA A 208 17.51 -18.43 0.30
N SER A 209 18.73 -17.97 0.60
CA SER A 209 19.75 -18.86 1.13
C SER A 209 19.49 -19.06 2.62
N SER A 210 19.03 -20.27 2.94
CA SER A 210 19.16 -20.90 4.24
C SER A 210 20.63 -20.95 4.66
N SER A 211 21.15 -19.81 5.11
CA SER A 211 22.31 -19.75 5.98
C SER A 211 22.14 -18.54 6.88
N LEU A 212 22.05 -18.84 8.17
CA LEU A 212 22.22 -17.87 9.23
C LEU A 212 23.53 -17.12 8.94
N VAL A 213 23.50 -15.79 9.10
CA VAL A 213 24.70 -14.93 9.08
C VAL A 213 25.40 -14.80 7.71
N ALA A 214 24.66 -14.48 6.64
CA ALA A 214 25.27 -13.62 5.61
C ALA A 214 25.32 -12.21 6.21
N ALA A 215 26.48 -11.91 6.80
CA ALA A 215 26.84 -10.69 7.48
C ALA A 215 25.98 -9.50 7.04
N CYS A 216 25.13 -9.00 7.95
CA CYS A 216 25.07 -7.56 8.07
C CYS A 216 26.55 -7.15 8.14
N PRO A 217 27.10 -6.44 7.14
CA PRO A 217 28.49 -6.03 7.24
C PRO A 217 28.61 -5.41 8.63
N THR A 218 29.51 -5.95 9.44
CA THR A 218 29.80 -5.37 10.75
C THR A 218 29.97 -3.87 10.55
N PRO A 219 29.68 -3.02 11.55
CA PRO A 219 29.87 -1.57 11.40
C PRO A 219 31.26 -1.19 10.85
N GLU A 220 32.24 -2.09 10.99
CA GLU A 220 33.61 -2.02 10.48
C GLU A 220 33.79 -2.33 8.98
N ALA A 221 32.87 -3.07 8.35
CA ALA A 221 32.88 -3.39 6.91
C ALA A 221 31.96 -2.48 6.08
N MET A 222 31.16 -1.63 6.72
CA MET A 222 30.55 -0.49 6.04
C MET A 222 31.68 0.50 5.73
N PRO A 223 31.85 0.95 4.47
CA PRO A 223 32.82 1.98 4.19
C PRO A 223 32.54 3.14 5.16
N SER A 224 33.56 3.69 5.81
CA SER A 224 33.50 4.86 6.71
C SER A 224 33.04 6.15 5.98
N ARG A 225 32.29 5.99 4.90
CA ARG A 225 31.74 6.95 3.98
C ARG A 225 30.20 6.92 4.06
N CYS A 226 29.59 6.50 5.16
CA CYS A 226 28.17 6.79 5.34
C CYS A 226 28.00 8.31 5.37
N GLY A 227 27.21 8.87 4.45
CA GLY A 227 27.09 10.33 4.30
C GLY A 227 26.79 10.99 5.64
N HIS A 228 27.43 12.11 5.97
CA HIS A 228 27.26 12.81 7.26
C HIS A 228 25.89 13.50 7.43
N ASP A 229 24.94 13.20 6.56
CA ASP A 229 23.62 13.82 6.56
C ASP A 229 22.82 13.39 7.79
N SER A 230 22.34 14.40 8.52
CA SER A 230 21.35 14.22 9.58
C SER A 230 20.02 13.69 9.03
N VAL A 231 19.18 13.11 9.88
CA VAL A 231 17.84 12.62 9.49
C VAL A 231 17.01 13.72 8.83
N GLY A 232 17.07 14.96 9.33
CA GLY A 232 16.36 16.09 8.74
C GLY A 232 16.85 16.44 7.33
N ALA A 233 18.15 16.29 7.07
CA ALA A 233 18.74 16.51 5.75
C ALA A 233 18.25 15.43 4.78
N LEU A 234 18.21 14.18 5.25
CA LEU A 234 17.69 13.05 4.49
C LEU A 234 16.20 13.20 4.20
N LEU A 235 15.40 13.71 5.15
CA LEU A 235 13.98 13.95 4.94
C LEU A 235 13.75 15.05 3.90
N ALA A 236 14.43 16.20 4.03
CA ALA A 236 14.34 17.28 3.05
C ALA A 236 14.79 16.81 1.65
N GLY A 237 15.90 16.07 1.60
CA GLY A 237 16.42 15.53 0.35
C GLY A 237 15.55 14.43 -0.25
N PHE A 238 14.84 13.63 0.56
CA PHE A 238 13.88 12.64 0.06
C PHE A 238 12.75 13.34 -0.70
N PHE A 239 12.19 14.40 -0.13
CA PHE A 239 11.15 15.18 -0.80
C PHE A 239 11.67 15.83 -2.07
N HIS A 240 12.86 16.46 -2.03
CA HIS A 240 13.48 17.05 -3.21
C HIS A 240 13.69 16.03 -4.34
N PHE A 241 14.28 14.88 -3.98
CA PHE A 241 14.59 13.81 -4.92
C PHE A 241 13.35 13.34 -5.68
N TYR A 242 12.25 13.04 -4.98
CA TYR A 242 11.04 12.59 -5.65
C TYR A 242 10.18 13.70 -6.25
N ALA A 243 10.37 14.96 -5.84
CA ALA A 243 9.69 16.11 -6.42
C ALA A 243 10.25 16.52 -7.79
N TRP A 244 11.58 16.43 -7.96
CA TRP A 244 12.27 17.00 -9.13
C TRP A 244 13.34 16.11 -9.76
N ASP A 245 14.09 15.32 -8.99
CA ASP A 245 15.26 14.61 -9.52
C ASP A 245 14.89 13.24 -10.13
N PHE A 246 13.95 12.52 -9.53
CA PHE A 246 13.56 11.17 -9.94
C PHE A 246 12.59 11.21 -11.12
N ASP A 247 13.04 10.71 -12.28
CA ASP A 247 12.18 10.53 -13.45
C ASP A 247 11.25 9.32 -13.32
N TYR A 248 10.18 9.52 -12.56
CA TYR A 248 9.16 8.50 -12.37
C TYR A 248 8.43 8.10 -13.67
N LYS A 249 8.58 8.83 -14.78
CA LYS A 249 7.90 8.51 -16.05
C LYS A 249 8.64 7.44 -16.85
N SER A 250 9.97 7.40 -16.74
CA SER A 250 10.81 6.43 -17.45
C SER A 250 11.41 5.37 -16.54
N THR A 251 11.44 5.61 -15.22
CA THR A 251 12.19 4.78 -14.26
C THR A 251 11.27 4.03 -13.31
N VAL A 252 11.62 2.77 -13.00
CA VAL A 252 11.04 1.93 -11.96
C VAL A 252 11.97 1.92 -10.76
N VAL A 253 11.41 2.16 -9.57
CA VAL A 253 12.14 1.96 -8.32
C VAL A 253 12.38 0.47 -8.09
N SER A 254 13.64 0.05 -7.93
CA SER A 254 13.99 -1.31 -7.53
C SER A 254 14.99 -1.28 -6.38
N ILE A 255 14.56 -1.73 -5.21
CA ILE A 255 15.43 -1.85 -4.03
C ILE A 255 16.31 -3.12 -4.07
N ARG A 256 15.97 -4.06 -4.96
CA ARG A 256 16.71 -5.30 -5.19
C ARG A 256 18.00 -5.04 -5.97
N THR A 257 17.94 -4.17 -6.99
CA THR A 257 19.12 -3.77 -7.76
C THR A 257 19.81 -2.53 -7.19
N GLY A 258 19.12 -1.77 -6.33
CA GLY A 258 19.59 -0.46 -5.84
C GLY A 258 19.77 0.57 -6.95
N ALA A 259 19.08 0.38 -8.07
CA ALA A 259 19.19 1.23 -9.24
C ALA A 259 17.84 1.34 -9.95
N GLY A 260 17.60 2.47 -10.61
CA GLY A 260 16.41 2.68 -11.41
C GLY A 260 16.39 1.75 -12.62
N LEU A 261 15.31 0.99 -12.81
CA LEU A 261 15.15 0.13 -13.99
C LEU A 261 14.37 0.88 -15.08
N PRO A 262 14.70 0.71 -16.37
CA PRO A 262 13.94 1.32 -17.44
C PRO A 262 12.54 0.69 -17.51
N LYS A 263 11.49 1.52 -17.40
CA LYS A 263 10.09 1.07 -17.47
C LYS A 263 9.77 0.33 -18.76
N MET A 264 10.29 0.82 -19.88
CA MET A 264 10.06 0.17 -21.18
C MET A 264 10.57 -1.28 -21.16
N GLY A 265 11.77 -1.51 -20.61
CA GLY A 265 12.33 -2.85 -20.48
C GLY A 265 11.59 -3.71 -19.45
N LYS A 266 11.12 -3.11 -18.36
CA LYS A 266 10.51 -3.84 -17.25
C LYS A 266 9.03 -4.18 -17.47
N TRP A 267 8.24 -3.24 -18.00
CA TRP A 267 6.79 -3.34 -18.13
C TRP A 267 6.28 -3.30 -19.58
N GLY A 268 7.17 -3.12 -20.56
CA GLY A 268 6.81 -3.09 -21.98
C GLY A 268 6.06 -1.82 -22.41
N LEU A 269 5.49 -1.88 -23.63
CA LEU A 269 4.58 -0.87 -24.19
C LEU A 269 3.21 -0.99 -23.53
N GLY A 270 3.07 -0.42 -22.32
CA GLY A 270 1.87 -0.58 -21.50
C GLY A 270 1.35 0.73 -20.87
N LEU A 271 0.04 0.74 -20.62
CA LEU A 271 -0.68 1.76 -19.85
C LEU A 271 -0.07 1.87 -18.44
N GLY A 272 0.66 2.94 -18.15
CA GLY A 272 1.26 3.15 -16.81
C GLY A 272 2.63 3.82 -16.79
N THR A 273 3.18 4.24 -17.93
CA THR A 273 4.38 5.09 -17.94
C THR A 273 4.17 6.39 -17.15
N TRP A 274 2.93 6.88 -17.10
CA TRP A 274 2.56 8.13 -16.43
C TRP A 274 2.49 8.07 -14.90
N ARG A 275 2.58 6.90 -14.24
CA ARG A 275 2.48 6.77 -12.77
C ARG A 275 3.82 6.40 -12.11
N PHE A 276 3.96 6.53 -10.80
CA PHE A 276 5.06 5.88 -10.06
C PHE A 276 4.99 4.36 -10.28
N SER A 277 6.14 3.76 -10.57
CA SER A 277 6.29 2.31 -10.63
C SER A 277 7.38 1.84 -9.68
N ILE A 278 7.07 0.79 -8.92
CA ILE A 278 7.94 0.23 -7.90
C ILE A 278 7.93 -1.29 -8.08
N GLU A 279 9.08 -1.88 -8.36
CA GLU A 279 9.26 -3.33 -8.43
C GLU A 279 9.18 -3.93 -7.02
N ASP A 280 8.33 -4.94 -6.81
CA ASP A 280 8.41 -5.76 -5.60
C ASP A 280 9.69 -6.62 -5.63
N PRO A 281 10.50 -6.66 -4.55
CA PRO A 281 11.80 -7.31 -4.55
C PRO A 281 11.74 -8.85 -4.67
N PHE A 282 10.60 -9.49 -4.42
CA PHE A 282 10.44 -10.94 -4.58
C PHE A 282 9.40 -11.32 -5.65
N ASP A 283 8.31 -10.57 -5.80
CA ASP A 283 7.36 -10.72 -6.91
C ASP A 283 7.74 -9.76 -8.06
N LEU A 284 8.76 -10.13 -8.84
CA LEU A 284 9.34 -9.26 -9.87
C LEU A 284 8.36 -8.86 -10.99
N GLY A 285 7.19 -9.52 -11.09
CA GLY A 285 6.11 -9.15 -12.00
C GLY A 285 5.13 -8.13 -11.43
N HIS A 286 5.26 -7.79 -10.15
CA HIS A 286 4.35 -6.90 -9.45
C HIS A 286 4.90 -5.47 -9.38
N ASP A 287 4.24 -4.57 -10.12
CA ASP A 287 4.34 -3.13 -9.88
C ASP A 287 3.50 -2.75 -8.65
N VAL A 288 4.15 -2.41 -7.53
CA VAL A 288 3.48 -2.01 -6.29
C VAL A 288 2.83 -0.64 -6.43
N GLY A 289 3.34 0.21 -7.31
CA GLY A 289 2.75 1.50 -7.68
C GLY A 289 1.46 1.37 -8.48
N ARG A 290 1.07 0.16 -8.90
CA ARG A 290 -0.13 -0.06 -9.74
C ARG A 290 -1.46 0.36 -9.14
N VAL A 291 -1.47 0.56 -7.83
CA VAL A 291 -2.61 1.06 -7.08
C VAL A 291 -2.98 2.49 -7.50
N ILE A 292 -2.03 3.26 -8.05
CA ILE A 292 -2.31 4.54 -8.71
C ILE A 292 -2.98 4.25 -10.05
N PHE A 293 -4.30 4.35 -10.07
CA PHE A 293 -5.13 3.99 -11.21
C PHE A 293 -5.56 5.18 -12.08
N HIS A 294 -5.33 6.42 -11.64
CA HIS A 294 -5.73 7.63 -12.37
C HIS A 294 -4.63 8.72 -12.40
N PRO A 295 -4.42 9.43 -13.52
CA PRO A 295 -3.40 10.49 -13.64
C PRO A 295 -3.54 11.61 -12.62
N LYS A 296 -4.77 12.01 -12.25
CA LYS A 296 -5.00 13.00 -11.17
C LYS A 296 -4.51 12.52 -9.81
N GLY A 297 -4.56 11.21 -9.53
CA GLY A 297 -3.97 10.63 -8.31
C GLY A 297 -2.46 10.74 -8.30
N GLN A 298 -1.80 10.50 -9.44
CA GLN A 298 -0.37 10.75 -9.60
C GLN A 298 -0.02 12.24 -9.44
N ALA A 299 -0.80 13.13 -10.06
CA ALA A 299 -0.59 14.58 -9.95
C ALA A 299 -0.64 15.04 -8.49
N ARG A 300 -1.67 14.62 -7.74
CA ARG A 300 -1.79 14.89 -6.30
C ARG A 300 -0.56 14.44 -5.51
N LEU A 301 -0.01 13.26 -5.82
CA LEU A 301 1.19 12.76 -5.16
C LEU A 301 2.41 13.65 -5.47
N ASN A 302 2.59 14.05 -6.73
CA ASN A 302 3.67 14.97 -7.12
C ASN A 302 3.53 16.35 -6.46
N ASP A 303 2.30 16.87 -6.36
CA ASP A 303 2.05 18.18 -5.76
C ASP A 303 2.36 18.17 -4.26
N GLU A 304 2.01 17.09 -3.55
CA GLU A 304 2.37 16.93 -2.14
C GLU A 304 3.89 16.77 -1.94
N LEU A 305 4.58 16.02 -2.80
CA LEU A 305 6.05 15.92 -2.76
C LEU A 305 6.71 17.28 -2.93
N ARG A 306 6.28 18.08 -3.93
CA ARG A 306 6.81 19.44 -4.17
C ARG A 306 6.48 20.40 -3.04
N ARG A 307 5.28 20.30 -2.46
CA ARG A 307 4.88 21.09 -1.29
C ARG A 307 5.79 20.77 -0.12
N ALA A 308 5.95 19.49 0.21
CA ALA A 308 6.81 19.04 1.30
C ALA A 308 8.27 19.43 1.09
N ALA A 309 8.79 19.32 -0.15
CA ALA A 309 10.15 19.70 -0.48
C ALA A 309 10.39 21.20 -0.31
N THR A 310 9.47 22.03 -0.81
CA THR A 310 9.53 23.49 -0.61
C THR A 310 9.52 23.85 0.88
N MET A 311 8.65 23.21 1.66
CA MET A 311 8.51 23.47 3.09
C MET A 311 9.65 22.92 3.95
N ALA A 312 10.35 21.88 3.50
CA ALA A 312 11.51 21.34 4.22
C ALA A 312 12.75 22.24 4.12
N LEU A 313 12.80 23.13 3.13
CA LEU A 313 13.95 24.00 2.85
C LEU A 313 13.79 25.43 3.35
N VAL A 314 12.58 25.84 3.78
CA VAL A 314 12.39 27.17 4.38
C VAL A 314 13.02 27.23 5.79
N PRO A 315 13.51 28.41 6.23
CA PRO A 315 14.14 28.56 7.56
C PRO A 315 13.27 28.12 8.73
N ASP A 316 11.96 28.29 8.61
CA ASP A 316 10.93 27.87 9.57
C ASP A 316 10.30 26.53 9.18
N GLY A 317 11.06 25.67 8.49
CA GLY A 317 10.64 24.33 8.13
C GLY A 317 10.41 23.48 9.37
N HIS A 318 9.17 23.03 9.54
CA HIS A 318 8.68 22.37 10.74
C HIS A 318 7.92 21.10 10.32
N LEU A 319 8.23 19.97 10.96
CA LEU A 319 7.65 18.67 10.58
C LEU A 319 6.13 18.66 10.75
N ASP A 320 5.62 19.30 11.80
CA ASP A 320 4.20 19.48 12.09
C ASP A 320 3.48 20.26 10.97
N VAL A 321 4.12 21.28 10.39
CA VAL A 321 3.55 22.06 9.28
C VAL A 321 3.63 21.26 7.97
N ILE A 322 4.73 20.54 7.73
CA ILE A 322 4.86 19.63 6.57
C ILE A 322 3.79 18.54 6.63
N CYS A 323 3.55 17.99 7.82
CA CYS A 323 2.60 16.92 8.08
C CYS A 323 1.20 17.41 8.45
N ALA A 324 0.90 18.71 8.36
CA ALA A 324 -0.41 19.22 8.73
C ALA A 324 -1.50 18.40 8.02
N PRO A 325 -2.54 17.91 8.71
CA PRO A 325 -3.57 17.09 8.07
C PRO A 325 -4.30 17.90 7.00
N LEU A 326 -4.78 17.22 5.96
CA LEU A 326 -5.80 17.83 5.11
C LEU A 326 -7.07 18.00 5.94
N GLU A 327 -7.60 19.23 5.97
CA GLU A 327 -8.87 19.52 6.66
C GLU A 327 -9.98 18.59 6.17
N GLU A 328 -9.98 18.27 4.87
CA GLU A 328 -10.97 17.40 4.26
C GLU A 328 -10.38 16.55 3.12
N LEU A 329 -10.72 15.27 3.11
CA LEU A 329 -10.38 14.34 2.04
C LEU A 329 -11.43 14.42 0.92
N THR A 330 -11.04 15.00 -0.22
CA THR A 330 -11.87 15.04 -1.43
C THR A 330 -11.41 13.98 -2.44
N CYS A 331 -12.34 13.57 -3.30
CA CYS A 331 -12.07 12.75 -4.46
C CYS A 331 -11.10 13.48 -5.40
N PHE A 332 -9.91 12.93 -5.66
CA PHE A 332 -8.93 13.58 -6.56
C PHE A 332 -9.37 13.62 -8.03
N ILE A 333 -10.49 12.97 -8.39
CA ILE A 333 -10.99 12.95 -9.78
C ILE A 333 -11.90 14.15 -10.03
N CYS A 334 -12.87 14.39 -9.15
CA CYS A 334 -13.90 15.42 -9.33
C CYS A 334 -14.00 16.43 -8.17
N ASN A 335 -13.14 16.33 -7.16
CA ASN A 335 -13.12 17.15 -5.94
C ASN A 335 -14.37 17.05 -5.04
N ALA A 336 -15.29 16.12 -5.30
CA ALA A 336 -16.44 15.87 -4.44
C ALA A 336 -16.04 15.17 -3.12
N ARG A 337 -16.81 15.41 -2.06
CA ARG A 337 -16.66 14.77 -0.74
C ARG A 337 -17.50 13.51 -0.55
N ALA A 338 -18.52 13.33 -1.39
CA ALA A 338 -19.55 12.31 -1.20
C ALA A 338 -19.07 10.87 -1.46
N HIS A 339 -17.93 10.69 -2.14
CA HIS A 339 -17.45 9.38 -2.53
C HIS A 339 -15.92 9.31 -2.51
N LYS A 340 -15.42 8.07 -2.41
CA LYS A 340 -14.00 7.78 -2.58
C LYS A 340 -13.63 7.80 -4.06
N PRO A 341 -12.37 8.10 -4.42
CA PRO A 341 -11.93 8.13 -5.82
C PRO A 341 -12.27 6.88 -6.62
N ARG A 342 -12.24 5.70 -5.97
CA ARG A 342 -12.54 4.42 -6.62
C ARG A 342 -14.01 4.26 -7.03
N ASP A 343 -14.89 4.98 -6.36
CA ASP A 343 -16.34 4.97 -6.59
C ASP A 343 -16.78 6.23 -7.37
N CYS A 344 -15.84 6.98 -7.94
CA CYS A 344 -16.12 8.23 -8.63
C CYS A 344 -16.89 7.96 -9.94
N PRO A 345 -18.03 8.64 -10.18
CA PRO A 345 -18.77 8.50 -11.44
C PRO A 345 -17.97 9.01 -12.65
N ASP A 346 -17.04 9.94 -12.42
CA ASP A 346 -16.22 10.57 -13.46
C ASP A 346 -14.95 9.77 -13.80
N MET A 347 -14.78 8.57 -13.21
CA MET A 347 -13.59 7.71 -13.36
C MET A 347 -13.14 7.51 -14.82
N TRP A 348 -14.10 7.38 -15.72
CA TRP A 348 -13.90 7.06 -17.12
C TRP A 348 -14.10 8.25 -18.05
N LEU A 349 -14.44 9.41 -17.50
CA LEU A 349 -14.59 10.61 -18.29
C LEU A 349 -13.20 11.11 -18.71
N PRO A 350 -13.02 11.50 -19.99
CA PRO A 350 -11.79 12.18 -20.39
C PRO A 350 -11.62 13.44 -19.54
N PRO A 351 -10.37 13.87 -19.25
CA PRO A 351 -10.13 15.09 -18.50
C PRO A 351 -10.84 16.25 -19.20
N THR A 352 -11.91 16.76 -18.58
CA THR A 352 -12.55 17.98 -19.05
C THR A 352 -11.54 19.10 -18.87
N ALA A 353 -11.28 19.87 -19.93
CA ALA A 353 -10.51 21.09 -19.84
C ALA A 353 -11.15 21.93 -18.72
N ALA A 354 -10.39 22.20 -17.66
CA ALA A 354 -10.88 22.90 -16.50
C ALA A 354 -11.52 24.22 -16.94
N THR A 355 -12.81 24.40 -16.64
CA THR A 355 -13.44 25.72 -16.65
C THR A 355 -12.77 26.53 -15.56
N SER A 356 -11.90 27.46 -15.94
CA SER A 356 -11.35 28.47 -15.05
C SER A 356 -12.49 29.22 -14.34
N PRO A 357 -12.31 29.64 -13.08
CA PRO A 357 -13.23 30.57 -12.45
C PRO A 357 -13.21 31.88 -13.25
N VAL A 358 -14.39 32.43 -13.51
CA VAL A 358 -14.58 33.73 -14.14
C VAL A 358 -13.94 34.80 -13.25
N SER A 359 -12.84 35.40 -13.72
CA SER A 359 -12.36 36.69 -13.21
C SER A 359 -12.70 37.76 -14.23
N SER A 360 -13.68 38.59 -13.87
CA SER A 360 -14.04 39.83 -14.55
C SER A 360 -12.91 40.87 -14.44
N SER A 361 -12.35 41.28 -15.56
CA SER A 361 -12.00 42.69 -15.86
C SER A 361 -11.42 42.76 -17.26
N GLY A 362 -12.04 43.58 -18.10
CA GLY A 362 -11.65 43.74 -19.50
C GLY A 362 -10.50 44.72 -19.68
N SER A 363 -9.74 44.56 -20.75
CA SER A 363 -9.33 45.66 -21.63
C SER A 363 -8.97 45.06 -23.00
N ALA A 364 -9.50 45.65 -24.05
CA ALA A 364 -9.26 45.28 -25.43
C ALA A 364 -7.86 45.71 -25.90
N SER A 365 -7.23 44.92 -26.78
CA SER A 365 -6.43 45.46 -27.87
C SER A 365 -6.31 44.44 -29.01
N SER A 366 -6.60 44.94 -30.20
CA SER A 366 -6.58 44.34 -31.54
C SER A 366 -5.18 43.92 -31.98
N TYR A 367 -5.05 42.88 -32.82
CA TYR A 367 -4.27 42.91 -34.07
C TYR A 367 -4.39 41.59 -34.87
N GLY A 368 -4.65 41.70 -36.18
CA GLY A 368 -4.02 40.85 -37.22
C GLY A 368 -4.67 39.52 -37.63
N LYS A 369 -5.52 39.54 -38.66
CA LYS A 369 -5.86 38.38 -39.50
C LYS A 369 -4.64 37.96 -40.34
N SER A 370 -4.36 36.65 -40.43
CA SER A 370 -3.76 36.07 -41.63
C SER A 370 -4.28 34.66 -41.91
N THR A 371 -4.82 34.50 -43.10
CA THR A 371 -5.42 33.29 -43.68
C THR A 371 -4.37 32.30 -44.17
N GLY A 372 -4.48 31.03 -43.78
CA GLY A 372 -3.74 29.92 -44.37
C GLY A 372 -4.53 28.62 -44.24
N LYS A 373 -4.97 28.06 -45.38
CA LYS A 373 -5.73 26.80 -45.48
C LYS A 373 -4.90 25.60 -45.00
N PRO A 374 -5.50 24.60 -44.31
CA PRO A 374 -4.86 23.30 -44.10
C PRO A 374 -5.07 22.36 -45.31
N PRO A 375 -4.16 21.40 -45.55
CA PRO A 375 -4.27 20.43 -46.63
C PRO A 375 -5.31 19.33 -46.33
N LYS A 376 -5.88 18.78 -47.41
CA LYS A 376 -6.89 17.70 -47.41
C LYS A 376 -6.31 16.39 -46.86
N VAL A 377 -6.92 15.85 -45.80
CA VAL A 377 -6.70 14.47 -45.34
C VAL A 377 -7.70 13.53 -46.03
N VAL A 378 -7.16 12.48 -46.65
CA VAL A 378 -7.90 11.40 -47.30
C VAL A 378 -8.60 10.55 -46.24
N SER A 379 -9.90 10.36 -46.40
CA SER A 379 -10.76 9.62 -45.48
C SER A 379 -10.65 8.11 -45.74
N ILE A 380 -10.04 7.37 -44.81
CA ILE A 380 -10.07 5.90 -44.80
C ILE A 380 -11.24 5.48 -43.91
N LYS A 381 -12.25 4.84 -44.50
CA LYS A 381 -13.40 4.27 -43.79
C LYS A 381 -12.94 3.12 -42.89
N ALA A 382 -13.13 3.26 -41.57
CA ALA A 382 -13.04 2.15 -40.64
C ALA A 382 -14.35 1.35 -40.64
N ALA A 383 -14.24 0.03 -40.73
CA ALA A 383 -15.34 -0.93 -40.72
C ALA A 383 -16.04 -0.98 -39.36
N THR A 384 -17.37 -1.09 -39.39
CA THR A 384 -18.24 -1.27 -38.22
C THR A 384 -18.03 -2.63 -37.55
N PRO A 385 -17.85 -2.70 -36.22
CA PRO A 385 -17.92 -3.97 -35.49
C PRO A 385 -19.37 -4.42 -35.33
N THR A 386 -19.62 -5.66 -35.74
CA THR A 386 -20.87 -6.40 -35.59
C THR A 386 -21.24 -6.57 -34.12
N ALA A 387 -22.50 -6.27 -33.79
CA ALA A 387 -23.06 -6.43 -32.46
C ALA A 387 -23.07 -7.91 -32.00
N VAL A 388 -22.31 -8.22 -30.95
CA VAL A 388 -22.46 -9.48 -30.21
C VAL A 388 -23.55 -9.29 -29.15
N LYS A 389 -24.59 -10.11 -29.24
CA LYS A 389 -25.77 -10.09 -28.38
C LYS A 389 -25.39 -10.40 -26.92
N ASN A 390 -25.73 -9.49 -26.01
CA ASN A 390 -25.71 -9.73 -24.57
C ASN A 390 -26.75 -10.81 -24.20
N HIS A 391 -26.29 -11.98 -23.78
CA HIS A 391 -27.13 -12.95 -23.08
C HIS A 391 -27.36 -12.46 -21.63
N LYS A 392 -28.57 -11.99 -21.34
CA LYS A 392 -29.08 -11.84 -19.97
C LYS A 392 -29.24 -13.24 -19.36
N PHE A 393 -28.47 -13.55 -18.32
CA PHE A 393 -28.79 -14.67 -17.43
C PHE A 393 -29.97 -14.27 -16.55
N HIS A 394 -31.13 -14.87 -16.81
CA HIS A 394 -32.30 -14.84 -15.94
C HIS A 394 -32.21 -16.06 -15.01
N LEU A 395 -32.03 -15.83 -13.70
CA LEU A 395 -32.14 -16.89 -12.69
C LEU A 395 -33.62 -17.19 -12.46
N GLU A 396 -34.15 -18.17 -13.20
CA GLU A 396 -35.43 -18.79 -12.88
C GLU A 396 -35.30 -19.63 -11.60
N SER A 397 -36.05 -19.23 -10.57
CA SER A 397 -36.30 -19.99 -9.36
C SER A 397 -37.06 -21.29 -9.69
N LYS A 398 -36.35 -22.40 -9.86
CA LYS A 398 -36.97 -23.72 -9.96
C LYS A 398 -37.52 -24.14 -8.59
N LYS A 399 -38.86 -24.06 -8.47
CA LYS A 399 -39.65 -24.67 -7.40
C LYS A 399 -39.37 -26.18 -7.32
N ARG A 400 -39.03 -26.68 -6.13
CA ARG A 400 -38.90 -28.11 -5.82
C ARG A 400 -40.23 -28.84 -6.03
N PRO A 401 -40.25 -30.07 -6.58
CA PRO A 401 -41.48 -30.86 -6.68
C PRO A 401 -41.96 -31.36 -5.31
N ARG A 402 -43.27 -31.20 -5.05
CA ARG A 402 -43.99 -31.78 -3.91
C ARG A 402 -43.99 -33.31 -4.01
N ARG A 403 -43.41 -34.00 -3.03
CA ARG A 403 -43.68 -35.43 -2.77
C ARG A 403 -44.91 -35.54 -1.86
N ARG A 404 -45.97 -36.18 -2.35
CA ARG A 404 -47.07 -36.72 -1.56
C ARG A 404 -46.73 -38.15 -1.17
N SER A 405 -46.78 -38.50 0.11
CA SER A 405 -47.10 -39.86 0.54
C SER A 405 -47.66 -39.87 1.96
N LYS A 406 -48.97 -40.19 2.00
CA LYS A 406 -49.80 -40.90 2.97
C LYS A 406 -49.39 -41.00 4.45
N SER A 407 -50.43 -40.81 5.27
CA SER A 407 -50.54 -40.79 6.72
C SER A 407 -50.62 -42.16 7.40
N SER A 408 -50.01 -42.23 8.60
CA SER A 408 -50.44 -42.93 9.85
C SER A 408 -50.27 -44.46 9.99
N PRO A 409 -50.20 -45.04 11.23
CA PRO A 409 -50.21 -44.44 12.58
C PRO A 409 -49.11 -44.90 13.57
N LYS A 410 -49.09 -44.18 14.69
CA LYS A 410 -48.31 -44.31 15.94
C LYS A 410 -48.24 -45.74 16.53
N LYS A 411 -47.09 -46.08 17.10
CA LYS A 411 -46.99 -46.92 18.31
C LYS A 411 -46.02 -46.29 19.33
N LYS A 412 -46.48 -46.38 20.58
CA LYS A 412 -45.96 -45.88 21.87
C LYS A 412 -44.91 -46.84 22.45
N MET A 413 -44.29 -46.40 23.56
CA MET A 413 -43.55 -47.16 24.61
C MET A 413 -42.09 -47.51 24.29
N MET A 414 -41.14 -47.52 25.22
CA MET A 414 -41.01 -47.06 26.62
C MET A 414 -39.50 -47.13 26.96
N LEU A 415 -39.08 -46.39 27.99
CA LEU A 415 -37.97 -46.64 28.94
C LEU A 415 -37.03 -47.83 28.66
N ILE A 416 -35.72 -47.57 28.63
CA ILE A 416 -34.77 -47.63 29.78
C ILE A 416 -33.54 -46.79 29.39
#